data_AF-A0A378B8X9-F1
#
_entry.id   AF-A0A378B8X9-F1
#
_cell.length_a   1.000
_cell.length_b   1.000
_cell.length_c   1.000
_cell.angle_alpha   90.00
_cell.angle_beta   90.00
_cell.angle_gamma   90.00
#
_symmetry.space_group_name_H-M   'P 1'
#
loop_
_entity.id
_entity.type
_entity.pdbx_description
1 polymer ?
#
loop_
_entity_poly.entity_id
_entity_poly.type
_entity_poly.pdbx_seq_one_letter_code
_entity_poly.pdbx_strand_id
1 'polypeptide(L)'
;MENYQIDNLDRGILDALMANARTAYAELAKQFSVSPGTIHVRVEKMKQAGIITGARIDVSPKQLGYDVGCFIGIILKSAKDYPSALARLESLEESPRLTTPPATTASLLR
;
A
#
# COMPACT_ATOMS: atom_id res chain seq x y z
N MET A 1 11.71 -0.68 16.35
CA MET A 1 10.36 -0.75 15.75
C MET A 1 9.45 -1.34 16.81
N GLU A 2 8.56 -0.53 17.37
CA GLU A 2 7.51 -1.08 18.24
C GLU A 2 6.61 -1.96 17.40
N ASN A 3 6.45 -3.22 17.83
CA ASN A 3 5.67 -4.21 17.12
C ASN A 3 4.20 -3.96 17.48
N TYR A 4 3.52 -3.08 16.74
CA TYR A 4 2.09 -2.84 16.93
C TYR A 4 1.31 -4.12 16.63
N GLN A 5 0.70 -4.71 17.65
CA GLN A 5 -0.14 -5.89 17.48
C GLN A 5 -1.54 -5.46 17.04
N ILE A 6 -1.89 -5.78 15.80
CA ILE A 6 -3.24 -5.61 15.25
C ILE A 6 -4.21 -6.53 15.99
N ASP A 7 -5.31 -5.96 16.47
CA ASP A 7 -6.45 -6.72 16.98
C ASP A 7 -7.59 -6.86 15.96
N ASN A 8 -8.67 -7.52 16.36
CA ASN A 8 -9.84 -7.75 15.50
C ASN A 8 -10.58 -6.45 15.14
N LEU A 9 -10.56 -5.44 16.02
CA LEU A 9 -11.18 -4.15 15.74
C LEU A 9 -10.36 -3.40 14.70
N ASP A 10 -9.04 -3.38 14.84
CA ASP A 10 -8.12 -2.75 13.89
C ASP A 10 -8.27 -3.37 12.49
N ARG A 11 -8.41 -4.69 12.39
CA ARG A 11 -8.73 -5.38 11.11
C ARG A 11 -10.05 -4.90 10.52
N GLY A 12 -11.11 -4.83 11.32
CA GLY A 12 -12.41 -4.34 10.86
C GLY A 12 -12.37 -2.88 10.38
N ILE A 13 -11.63 -2.03 11.10
CA ILE A 13 -11.41 -0.63 10.69
C ILE A 13 -10.66 -0.57 9.37
N LEU A 14 -9.60 -1.37 9.20
CA LEU A 14 -8.84 -1.42 7.95
C LEU A 14 -9.72 -1.89 6.79
N ASP A 15 -10.50 -2.95 6.97
CA ASP A 15 -11.40 -3.47 5.93
C ASP A 15 -12.41 -2.42 5.48
N ALA A 16 -13.02 -1.70 6.44
CA ALA A 16 -13.97 -0.64 6.13
C ALA A 16 -13.31 0.56 5.42
N LEU A 17 -12.10 0.96 5.85
CA LEU A 17 -11.36 2.06 5.22
C LEU A 17 -10.77 1.69 3.85
N MET A 18 -10.41 0.42 3.63
CA MET A 18 -9.98 -0.07 2.32
C MET A 18 -11.14 -0.09 1.32
N ALA A 19 -12.35 -0.42 1.78
CA ALA A 19 -13.55 -0.34 0.95
C ALA A 19 -13.92 1.13 0.65
N ASN A 20 -13.88 2.00 1.65
CA ASN A 20 -14.11 3.42 1.48
C ASN A 20 -13.35 4.25 2.52
N ALA A 21 -12.25 4.87 2.07
CA ALA A 21 -11.38 5.69 2.92
C ALA A 21 -12.05 6.97 3.44
N ARG A 22 -13.21 7.38 2.89
CA ARG A 22 -13.98 8.55 3.32
C ARG A 22 -15.05 8.22 4.37
N THR A 23 -15.16 6.96 4.78
CA THR A 23 -16.13 6.56 5.82
C THR A 23 -15.89 7.34 7.10
N ALA A 24 -16.91 8.04 7.58
CA ALA A 24 -16.79 8.86 8.78
C ALA A 24 -16.50 7.99 10.00
N TYR A 25 -15.61 8.45 10.89
CA TYR A 25 -15.28 7.72 12.11
C TYR A 25 -16.49 7.50 13.02
N ALA A 26 -17.47 8.41 12.99
CA ALA A 26 -18.73 8.24 13.71
C ALA A 26 -19.54 7.04 13.21
N GLU A 27 -19.46 6.71 11.92
CA GLU A 27 -20.16 5.57 11.34
C GLU A 27 -19.45 4.26 11.66
N LEU A 28 -18.11 4.24 11.54
CA LEU A 28 -17.29 3.11 11.99
C LEU A 28 -17.51 2.84 13.49
N ALA A 29 -17.58 3.89 14.30
CA ALA A 29 -17.85 3.79 15.73
C ALA A 29 -19.19 3.09 16.03
N LYS A 30 -20.25 3.42 15.30
CA LYS A 30 -21.54 2.72 15.40
C LYS A 30 -21.45 1.27 14.97
N GLN A 31 -20.79 1.00 13.84
CA GLN A 31 -20.65 -0.34 13.29
C GLN A 31 -19.92 -1.30 14.25
N PHE A 32 -18.90 -0.80 14.94
CA PHE A 32 -18.10 -1.59 15.88
C PHE A 32 -18.49 -1.41 17.36
N SER A 33 -19.59 -0.70 17.65
CA SER A 33 -20.05 -0.41 19.03
C SER A 33 -18.99 0.22 19.93
N VAL A 34 -18.21 1.18 19.41
CA VAL A 34 -17.16 1.90 20.15
C VAL A 34 -17.35 3.42 20.05
N SER A 35 -16.57 4.19 20.80
CA SER A 35 -16.61 5.65 20.68
C SER A 35 -15.88 6.13 19.42
N PRO A 36 -16.30 7.26 18.79
CA PRO A 36 -15.57 7.86 17.67
C PRO A 36 -14.11 8.22 18.01
N GLY A 37 -13.86 8.60 19.26
CA GLY A 37 -12.50 8.87 19.75
C GLY A 37 -11.63 7.61 19.77
N THR A 38 -12.20 6.44 20.08
CA THR A 38 -11.51 5.15 20.02
C THR A 38 -11.04 4.85 18.61
N ILE A 39 -11.91 4.99 17.60
CA ILE A 39 -11.55 4.80 16.19
C ILE A 39 -10.42 5.75 15.77
N HIS A 40 -10.53 7.03 16.12
CA HIS A 40 -9.52 8.03 15.79
C HIS A 40 -8.13 7.65 16.33
N VAL A 41 -8.04 7.28 17.61
CA VAL A 41 -6.79 6.87 18.25
C VAL A 41 -6.22 5.60 17.60
N ARG A 42 -7.06 4.62 17.26
CA ARG A 42 -6.61 3.38 16.60
C ARG A 42 -6.04 3.65 15.21
N VAL A 43 -6.74 4.43 14.39
CA VAL A 43 -6.26 4.80 13.05
C VAL A 43 -4.93 5.55 13.15
N GLU A 44 -4.79 6.46 14.10
CA GLU A 44 -3.54 7.22 14.27
C GLU A 44 -2.38 6.33 14.73
N LYS A 45 -2.62 5.40 15.66
CA LYS A 45 -1.62 4.39 16.05
C LYS A 45 -1.20 3.51 14.87
N MET A 46 -2.14 3.07 14.04
CA MET A 46 -1.82 2.28 12.85
C MET A 46 -1.02 3.07 11.80
N LYS A 47 -1.25 4.37 11.66
CA LYS A 47 -0.42 5.24 10.82
C LYS A 47 1.01 5.38 11.38
N GLN A 48 1.13 5.64 12.68
CA GLN A 48 2.43 5.76 13.35
C GLN A 48 3.23 4.45 13.30
N ALA A 49 2.53 3.31 13.36
CA ALA A 49 3.12 1.99 13.19
C ALA A 49 3.50 1.66 11.74
N GLY A 50 3.19 2.51 10.77
CA GLY A 50 3.47 2.29 9.34
C GLY A 50 2.54 1.27 8.67
N ILE A 51 1.48 0.83 9.34
CA ILE A 51 0.47 -0.09 8.79
C ILE A 51 -0.40 0.65 7.77
N ILE A 52 -0.86 1.85 8.13
CA ILE A 52 -1.56 2.75 7.21
C ILE A 52 -0.53 3.72 6.63
N THR A 53 -0.16 3.50 5.36
CA THR A 53 0.84 4.33 4.66
C THR A 53 0.23 5.58 4.02
N GLY A 54 -1.07 5.61 3.79
CA GLY A 54 -1.79 6.76 3.24
C GLY A 54 -3.11 6.37 2.59
N ALA A 55 -3.90 7.38 2.20
CA ALA A 55 -5.10 7.22 1.38
C ALA A 55 -4.79 7.67 -0.05
N ARG A 56 -5.16 6.85 -1.04
CA ARG A 56 -4.95 7.15 -2.46
C ARG A 56 -6.28 7.03 -3.20
N ILE A 57 -6.40 7.80 -4.28
CA ILE A 57 -7.51 7.67 -5.22
C ILE A 57 -7.10 6.59 -6.23
N ASP A 58 -7.99 5.64 -6.45
CA ASP A 58 -7.83 4.69 -7.54
C ASP A 58 -8.30 5.34 -8.86
N VAL A 59 -7.43 5.33 -9.85
CA VAL A 59 -7.66 5.98 -11.15
C VAL A 59 -7.53 4.94 -12.24
N SER A 60 -8.47 4.93 -13.19
CA SER A 60 -8.41 4.02 -14.32
C SER A 60 -7.35 4.50 -15.32
N PRO A 61 -6.22 3.79 -15.51
CA PRO A 61 -5.18 4.24 -16.43
C PRO A 61 -5.70 4.31 -17.87
N LYS A 62 -6.55 3.34 -18.25
CA LYS A 62 -7.18 3.28 -19.57
C LYS A 62 -7.99 4.54 -19.89
N GLN A 63 -8.75 5.07 -18.93
CA GLN A 63 -9.54 6.30 -19.14
C GLN A 63 -8.67 7.56 -19.20
N LEU A 64 -7.42 7.48 -18.73
CA LEU A 64 -6.45 8.57 -18.79
C LEU A 64 -5.60 8.51 -20.08
N GLY A 65 -5.89 7.61 -21.02
CA GLY A 65 -5.16 7.46 -22.29
C GLY A 65 -3.92 6.54 -22.19
N TYR A 66 -3.73 5.85 -21.06
CA TYR A 66 -2.72 4.80 -20.97
C TYR A 66 -3.26 3.50 -21.58
N ASP A 67 -3.13 3.37 -22.89
CA ASP A 67 -3.59 2.20 -23.65
C ASP A 67 -2.66 1.00 -23.54
N VAL A 68 -1.39 1.24 -23.16
CA VAL A 68 -0.36 0.21 -23.04
C VAL A 68 0.21 0.23 -21.62
N GLY A 69 -0.01 -0.85 -20.89
CA GLY A 69 0.72 -1.17 -19.67
C GLY A 69 1.65 -2.35 -19.92
N CYS A 70 2.87 -2.31 -19.40
CA CYS A 70 3.80 -3.44 -19.49
C CYS A 70 4.45 -3.72 -18.13
N PHE A 71 4.82 -4.99 -17.92
CA PHE A 71 5.67 -5.39 -16.81
C PHE A 71 7.09 -5.57 -17.35
N ILE A 72 8.06 -4.93 -16.71
CA ILE A 72 9.47 -5.01 -17.10
C ILE A 72 10.22 -5.78 -16.01
N GLY A 73 10.70 -6.97 -16.34
CA GLY A 73 11.59 -7.75 -15.49
C GLY A 73 13.02 -7.24 -15.65
N ILE A 74 13.61 -6.73 -14.58
CA ILE A 74 15.01 -6.27 -14.57
C ILE A 74 15.84 -7.30 -13.81
N ILE A 75 16.72 -7.98 -14.53
CA ILE A 75 17.66 -8.96 -13.97
C ILE A 75 19.01 -8.26 -13.80
N LEU A 76 19.45 -8.14 -12.55
CA LEU A 76 20.75 -7.54 -12.22
C LEU A 76 21.86 -8.58 -12.33
N LYS A 77 23.03 -8.16 -12.79
CA LYS A 77 24.23 -9.02 -12.85
C LYS A 77 24.75 -9.36 -11.45
N SER A 78 24.58 -8.43 -10.50
CA SER A 78 24.97 -8.59 -9.10
C SER A 78 23.98 -7.89 -8.19
N ALA A 79 23.78 -8.42 -6.98
CA ALA A 79 22.94 -7.79 -5.96
C ALA A 79 23.45 -6.39 -5.56
N LYS A 80 24.75 -6.12 -5.75
CA LYS A 80 25.37 -4.81 -5.47
C LYS A 80 24.87 -3.71 -6.40
N ASP A 81 24.34 -4.07 -7.57
CA ASP A 81 23.84 -3.11 -8.57
C ASP A 81 22.41 -2.65 -8.26
N TYR A 82 21.77 -3.22 -7.24
CA TYR A 82 20.37 -2.92 -6.90
C TYR A 82 20.13 -1.44 -6.57
N PRO A 83 20.92 -0.79 -5.70
CA PRO A 83 20.69 0.62 -5.35
C PRO A 83 20.84 1.56 -6.54
N SER A 84 21.82 1.31 -7.42
CA SER A 84 22.07 2.16 -8.59
C SER A 84 21.03 1.95 -9.69
N ALA A 85 20.55 0.72 -9.89
CA ALA A 85 19.44 0.43 -10.78
C ALA A 85 18.14 1.07 -10.30
N LEU A 86 17.84 0.97 -8.99
CA LEU A 86 16.65 1.58 -8.39
C LEU A 86 16.64 3.10 -8.55
N ALA A 87 17.75 3.78 -8.25
CA ALA A 87 17.86 5.23 -8.38
C ALA A 87 17.59 5.71 -9.82
N ARG A 88 18.00 4.93 -10.83
CA ARG A 88 17.70 5.24 -12.24
C ARG A 88 16.23 5.07 -12.56
N LEU A 89 15.58 4.01 -12.05
CA LEU A 89 14.15 3.77 -12.29
C LEU A 89 13.28 4.83 -11.60
N GLU A 90 13.67 5.28 -10.41
CA GLU A 90 12.97 6.34 -9.68
C GLU A 90 13.06 7.70 -10.39
N SER A 91 14.11 7.93 -11.19
CA SER A 91 14.30 9.18 -11.96
C SER A 91 13.46 9.29 -13.24
N LEU A 92 12.73 8.24 -13.63
CA LEU A 92 11.87 8.28 -14.81
C LEU A 92 10.59 9.09 -14.52
N GLU A 93 10.17 9.93 -15.47
CA GLU A 93 8.97 10.77 -15.33
C GLU A 93 7.70 9.93 -15.10
N GLU A 94 7.61 8.78 -15.78
CA GLU A 94 6.59 7.76 -15.53
C GLU A 94 7.11 6.76 -14.49
N SER A 95 7.16 7.18 -13.23
CA SER A 95 7.68 6.32 -12.16
C SER A 95 6.88 5.01 -12.08
N PRO A 96 7.48 3.87 -12.46
CA PRO A 96 6.76 2.61 -12.45
C PRO A 96 6.50 2.19 -11.00
N ARG A 97 5.36 1.55 -10.76
CA ARG A 97 5.12 0.91 -9.47
C ARG A 97 6.12 -0.23 -9.30
N LEU A 98 7.16 0.02 -8.50
CA LEU A 98 8.18 -0.95 -8.17
C LEU A 98 7.61 -2.00 -7.22
N THR A 99 7.74 -3.26 -7.59
CA THR A 99 7.49 -4.39 -6.71
C THR A 99 8.75 -5.24 -6.68
N THR A 100 9.22 -5.58 -5.48
CA THR A 100 10.27 -6.57 -5.30
C THR A 100 9.59 -7.92 -5.09
N PRO A 101 9.52 -8.79 -6.11
CA PRO A 101 9.02 -10.12 -5.89
C PRO A 101 9.94 -10.84 -4.89
N PRO A 102 9.41 -11.64 -3.95
CA PRO A 102 10.25 -12.51 -3.14
C PRO A 102 11.07 -13.41 -4.07
N ALA A 103 12.33 -13.69 -3.68
CA ALA A 103 13.36 -14.33 -4.51
C ALA A 103 12.91 -15.64 -5.22
N THR A 104 11.85 -16.27 -4.73
CA THR A 104 11.23 -17.49 -5.28
C THR A 104 10.44 -17.27 -6.58
N THR A 105 10.07 -16.04 -6.95
CA THR A 105 9.11 -15.76 -8.04
C THR A 105 9.74 -15.82 -9.45
N ALA A 106 11.05 -15.99 -9.56
CA ALA A 106 11.76 -16.02 -10.84
C ALA A 106 11.31 -17.16 -11.79
N SER A 107 10.60 -18.17 -11.30
CA SER A 107 10.15 -19.33 -12.10
C SER A 107 8.82 -19.13 -12.86
N LEU A 108 8.06 -18.06 -12.62
CA LEU A 108 6.71 -17.90 -13.18
C LEU A 108 6.64 -17.04 -14.46
N LEU A 109 7.75 -16.46 -14.91
CA LEU A 109 7.82 -15.61 -16.11
C LEU A 109 8.49 -16.32 -17.30
N ARG A 110 8.23 -17.62 -17.48
CA ARG A 110 8.58 -18.36 -18.69
C ARG A 110 7.38 -18.59 -19.58
#